data_AF-A0A7C6UME6-F1
#
_entry.id   AF-A0A7C6UME6-F1
#
_cell.length_a   1.000
_cell.length_b   1.000
_cell.length_c   1.000
_cell.angle_alpha   90.00
_cell.angle_beta   90.00
_cell.angle_gamma   90.00
#
_symmetry.space_group_name_H-M   'P 1'
#
loop_
_entity.id
_entity.type
_entity.pdbx_description
1 polymer ?
#
loop_
_entity_poly.entity_id
_entity_poly.type
_entity_poly.pdbx_seq_one_letter_code
_entity_poly.pdbx_strand_id
1 'polypeptide(L)' 'MRLFTAINFNKEIKNSLHENIKRLKSYAMQGNFTRPENLHLTLVFLGEVVPDKVGKVKQAMDK' A
#
# COMPACT_ATOMS: atom_id res chain seq x y z
N MET A 1 -12.86 6.60 9.15
CA MET A 1 -11.52 6.60 8.54
C MET A 1 -11.39 5.28 7.80
N ARG A 2 -11.01 5.31 6.53
CA ARG A 2 -10.77 4.09 5.76
C ARG A 2 -9.41 3.49 6.12
N LEU A 3 -9.38 2.28 6.68
CA LEU A 3 -8.15 1.65 7.17
C LEU A 3 -7.86 0.32 6.47
N PHE A 4 -6.58 -0.03 6.48
CA PHE A 4 -6.05 -1.33 6.09
C PHE A 4 -4.73 -1.58 6.83
N THR A 5 -4.30 -2.84 6.91
CA THR A 5 -2.96 -3.21 7.37
C THR A 5 -2.12 -3.66 6.18
N ALA A 6 -0.82 -3.38 6.22
CA ALA A 6 0.07 -3.67 5.11
C ALA A 6 1.50 -3.97 5.54
N ILE A 7 2.21 -4.72 4.71
CA ILE A 7 3.66 -4.87 4.77
C ILE A 7 4.28 -3.81 3.87
N ASN A 8 5.17 -3.02 4.46
CA ASN A 8 5.98 -2.06 3.69
C ASN A 8 7.14 -2.79 3.00
N PHE A 9 7.36 -2.44 1.74
CA PHE A 9 8.52 -2.94 1.01
C PHE A 9 9.79 -2.16 1.37
N ASN A 10 10.92 -2.85 1.35
CA ASN A 10 12.23 -2.22 1.45
C ASN A 10 12.55 -1.39 0.19
N LYS A 11 13.63 -0.62 0.23
CA LYS A 11 14.04 0.26 -0.87
C LYS A 11 14.32 -0.50 -2.17
N GLU A 12 14.95 -1.67 -2.08
CA GLU A 12 15.33 -2.50 -3.22
C GLU A 12 14.09 -2.98 -3.99
N ILE A 13 13.10 -3.52 -3.28
CA ILE A 13 11.83 -3.96 -3.86
C ILE A 13 11.07 -2.77 -4.44
N LYS A 14 10.98 -1.64 -3.73
CA LYS A 14 10.32 -0.42 -4.23
C LYS A 14 10.97 0.07 -5.53
N ASN A 15 12.29 0.08 -5.61
CA ASN A 15 13.01 0.50 -6.83
C ASN A 15 12.74 -0.46 -7.99
N SER A 16 12.81 -1.78 -7.75
CA SER A 16 12.51 -2.78 -8.77
C SER A 16 11.08 -2.64 -9.32
N LEU A 17 10.09 -2.52 -8.42
CA LEU A 17 8.70 -2.29 -8.83
C LEU A 17 8.53 -0.97 -9.59
N HIS A 18 9.23 0.08 -9.16
CA HIS A 18 9.15 1.38 -9.81
C HIS A 18 9.70 1.36 -11.23
N GLU A 19 10.82 0.68 -11.48
CA GLU A 19 11.36 0.50 -12.84
C GLU A 19 10.41 -0.31 -13.73
N ASN A 20 9.77 -1.35 -13.18
CA ASN A 20 8.74 -2.09 -13.91
C ASN A 20 7.53 -1.21 -14.24
N ILE A 21 7.09 -0.34 -13.32
CA ILE A 21 6.02 0.64 -13.56
C ILE A 21 6.43 1.64 -14.66
N LYS A 22 7.66 2.15 -14.65
CA LYS A 22 8.17 3.04 -15.71
C LYS A 22 8.15 2.36 -17.08
N ARG A 23 8.61 1.12 -17.14
CA ARG A 23 8.57 0.32 -18.37
C ARG A 23 7.13 0.08 -18.83
N LEU A 24 6.20 -0.22 -17.93
CA LEU A 24 4.79 -0.40 -18.30
C LEU A 24 4.17 0.91 -18.81
N LYS A 25 4.52 2.05 -18.20
CA LYS A 25 4.06 3.38 -18.63
C LYS A 25 4.46 3.71 -20.07
N SER A 26 5.64 3.32 -20.53
CA SER A 26 6.07 3.62 -21.91
C SER A 26 5.25 2.89 -22.97
N TYR A 27 4.52 1.84 -22.60
CA TYR A 27 3.63 1.09 -23.51
C TYR A 27 2.14 1.43 -23.30
N ALA A 28 1.79 2.17 -22.25
CA ALA A 28 0.40 2.45 -21.91
C ALA A 28 -0.08 3.76 -22.56
N MET A 29 -1.25 3.74 -23.20
CA MET A 29 -1.90 4.98 -23.66
C MET A 29 -2.47 5.80 -22.51
N GLN A 30 -2.96 5.13 -21.46
CA GLN A 30 -3.42 5.76 -20.21
C GLN A 30 -3.30 4.78 -19.04
N GLY A 31 -3.25 5.30 -17.81
CA GLY A 31 -3.32 4.48 -16.60
C GLY A 31 -3.03 5.30 -15.34
N ASN A 32 -3.67 4.95 -14.23
CA ASN A 32 -3.36 5.53 -12.92
C ASN A 32 -2.32 4.65 -12.21
N PHE A 33 -1.07 5.08 -12.25
CA PHE A 33 0.04 4.34 -11.65
C PHE A 33 0.35 4.92 -10.27
N THR A 34 0.36 4.05 -9.27
CA THR A 34 0.63 4.47 -7.89
C THR A 34 2.02 5.08 -7.76
N ARG A 35 2.16 5.98 -6.78
CA ARG A 35 3.45 6.61 -6.46
C ARG A 35 4.34 5.63 -5.68
N PRO A 36 5.68 5.72 -5.78
CA PRO A 36 6.58 4.81 -5.08
C PRO A 36 6.37 4.74 -3.56
N GLU A 37 6.02 5.87 -2.93
CA GLU A 37 5.73 5.95 -1.50
C GLU A 37 4.51 5.10 -1.09
N ASN A 38 3.57 4.89 -2.01
CA ASN A 38 2.37 4.10 -1.80
C ASN A 38 2.54 2.61 -2.12
N LEU A 39 3.73 2.15 -2.53
CA LEU A 39 3.96 0.72 -2.80
C LEU A 39 4.03 -0.06 -1.49
N HIS A 40 3.06 -0.94 -1.28
CA HIS A 40 2.94 -1.82 -0.13
C HIS A 40 2.13 -3.07 -0.51
N LEU A 41 2.22 -4.11 0.30
CA LEU A 41 1.34 -5.27 0.21
C LEU A 41 0.22 -5.13 1.24
N THR A 42 -1.02 -4.88 0.80
CA THR A 42 -2.18 -4.91 1.69
C THR A 42 -2.41 -6.34 2.18
N LEU A 43 -2.51 -6.52 3.49
CA LEU A 43 -2.83 -7.81 4.11
C LEU A 43 -4.33 -7.94 4.36
N VAL A 44 -4.92 -6.92 5.00
CA VAL A 44 -6.34 -6.90 5.33
C VAL A 44 -6.89 -5.50 5.11
N PHE A 45 -7.99 -5.41 4.36
CA PHE A 45 -8.75 -4.18 4.18
C PHE A 45 -9.90 -4.11 5.20
N LEU A 46 -9.91 -3.08 6.05
CA LEU A 46 -10.86 -2.95 7.16
C LEU A 46 -12.07 -2.06 6.82
N GLY A 47 -12.04 -1.37 5.68
CA GLY A 47 -13.10 -0.43 5.32
C GLY A 47 -13.14 0.78 6.23
N GLU A 48 -14.34 1.30 6.47
CA GLU A 48 -14.55 2.43 7.38
C GLU A 48 -14.51 1.99 8.84
N VAL A 49 -13.61 2.61 9.59
CA VAL A 49 -13.41 2.39 11.01
C VAL A 49 -13.68 3.69 11.76
N VAL A 50 -14.50 3.60 12.82
CA VAL A 50 -14.75 4.71 13.74
C VAL A 50 -13.48 5.01 14.56
N PRO A 51 -13.15 6.28 14.86
CA PRO A 51 -11.91 6.65 15.53
C PRO A 51 -11.61 5.86 16.81
N ASP A 52 -12.63 5.59 17.62
CA ASP A 52 -12.50 4.86 18.89
C ASP A 52 -12.03 3.40 18.73
N LYS A 53 -12.21 2.81 17.54
CA LYS A 53 -11.78 1.44 17.23
C LYS A 53 -10.34 1.36 16.72
N VAL A 54 -9.68 2.49 16.43
CA VAL A 54 -8.29 2.51 15.93
C VAL A 54 -7.33 1.85 16.92
N GLY A 55 -7.53 2.05 18.23
CA GLY A 55 -6.70 1.40 19.25
C GLY A 55 -6.74 -0.12 19.19
N LYS A 56 -7.91 -0.71 18.90
CA LYS A 56 -8.07 -2.17 18.77
C LYS A 56 -7.36 -2.71 17.52
N VAL A 57 -7.34 -1.94 16.43
CA VAL A 57 -6.61 -2.32 15.21
C VAL A 57 -5.11 -2.39 15.49
N LYS A 58 -4.55 -1.40 16.19
CA LYS A 58 -3.13 -1.40 16.59
C LYS A 58 -2.79 -2.60 17.46
N GLN A 59 -3.61 -2.88 18.49
CA GLN A 59 -3.40 -4.03 19.37
C GLN A 59 -3.42 -5.37 18.61
N ALA A 60 -4.21 -5.49 17.55
CA ALA A 60 -4.24 -6.69 16.72
C ALA A 60 -2.99 -6.84 15.83
N MET A 61 -2.22 -5.77 15.60
CA MET A 61 -0.96 -5.81 14.86
C MET A 61 0.24 -6.17 15.75
N ASP A 62 0.15 -5.97 17.07
CA ASP A 62 1.24 -6.23 18.03
C ASP A 62 1.32 -7.71 18.48
N LYS A 63 0.40 -8.56 18.02
CA LYS A 63 0.38 -10.00 18.29
C LYS A 63 0.93 -10.80 17.12
#